data_AF-A0A973G7T6-F1
#
_entry.id   AF-A0A973G7T6-F1
#
_cell.length_a   1.000
_cell.length_b   1.000
_cell.length_c   1.000
_cell.angle_alpha   90.00
_cell.angle_beta   90.00
_cell.angle_gamma   90.00
#
_symmetry.space_group_name_H-M   'P 1'
#
loop_
_entity.id
_entity.type
_entity.pdbx_description
1 polymer ?
#
loop_
_entity_poly.entity_id
_entity_poly.type
_entity_poly.pdbx_seq_one_letter_code
_entity_poly.pdbx_strand_id
1 'polypeptide(L)' 'LMVTRHLEWGEIVSVRFGQGRPWVQLDLADGDTLAVMGIQRADGVRADAEAKRLATLVALHSATPRDD' A
#
# COMPACT_ATOMS: atom_id res chain seq x y z
N LEU A 1 -22.58 -4.11 3.41
CA LEU A 1 -21.92 -5.36 2.99
C LEU A 1 -20.44 -5.22 3.27
N MET A 2 -19.82 -6.21 3.90
CA MET A 2 -18.37 -6.29 4.02
C MET A 2 -17.87 -7.06 2.80
N VAL A 3 -16.94 -6.48 2.04
CA VAL A 3 -16.37 -7.10 0.84
C VAL A 3 -14.89 -7.36 1.05
N THR A 4 -14.40 -8.46 0.48
CA THR A 4 -12.98 -8.80 0.47
C THR A 4 -12.46 -8.70 -0.96
N ARG A 5 -11.41 -7.91 -1.15
CA ARG A 5 -10.65 -7.86 -2.41
C ARG A 5 -9.28 -8.48 -2.15
N HIS A 6 -8.91 -9.45 -2.97
CA HIS A 6 -7.55 -9.96 -3.03
C HIS A 6 -6.82 -9.20 -4.15
N LEU A 7 -5.55 -8.87 -3.91
CA LEU A 7 -4.68 -8.18 -4.85
C LEU A 7 -3.44 -9.02 -5.06
N GLU A 8 -3.00 -9.13 -6.30
CA GLU A 8 -1.65 -9.55 -6.64
C GLU A 8 -0.66 -8.43 -6.33
N TRP A 9 0.58 -8.80 -5.98
CA TRP A 9 1.61 -7.82 -5.63
C TRP A 9 1.88 -6.82 -6.77
N GLY A 10 1.85 -7.28 -8.02
CA GLY A 10 2.04 -6.43 -9.20
C GLY A 10 0.90 -5.45 -9.47
N GLU A 11 -0.27 -5.60 -8.84
CA GLU A 11 -1.36 -4.62 -8.96
C GLU A 11 -1.11 -3.37 -8.14
N ILE A 12 -0.25 -3.43 -7.11
CA ILE A 12 0.04 -2.30 -6.23
C ILE A 12 1.20 -1.50 -6.82
N VAL A 13 0.90 -0.33 -7.38
CA VAL A 13 1.93 0.52 -8.02
C VAL A 13 2.58 1.50 -7.06
N SER A 14 1.91 1.84 -5.95
CA SER A 14 2.45 2.77 -4.96
C SER A 14 1.84 2.57 -3.56
N VAL A 15 2.64 2.84 -2.52
CA VAL A 15 2.23 2.88 -1.11
C VAL A 15 2.57 4.26 -0.55
N ARG A 16 1.55 5.03 -0.12
CA ARG A 16 1.76 6.40 0.34
C ARG A 16 0.73 6.85 1.38
N PHE A 17 1.11 7.79 2.23
CA PHE A 17 0.10 8.57 2.95
C PHE A 17 -0.49 9.62 1.99
N GLY A 18 -1.79 9.50 1.68
CA GLY A 18 -2.49 10.54 0.95
C GLY A 18 -2.50 11.86 1.73
N GLN A 19 -2.37 12.99 1.04
CA GLN A 19 -2.45 14.30 1.69
C GLN A 19 -3.80 14.45 2.41
N GLY A 20 -3.75 14.84 3.69
CA GLY A 20 -4.95 15.01 4.53
C GLY A 20 -5.70 13.71 4.88
N ARG A 21 -5.22 12.54 4.45
CA ARG A 21 -5.86 11.25 4.76
C ARG A 21 -5.28 10.66 6.04
N PRO A 22 -6.10 10.04 6.91
CA PRO A 22 -5.61 9.50 8.16
C PRO A 22 -5.04 8.07 8.04
N TRP A 23 -5.06 7.45 6.85
CA TRP A 23 -4.53 6.11 6.59
C TRP A 23 -3.68 6.05 5.32
N VAL A 24 -2.81 5.03 5.24
CA VAL A 24 -2.05 4.70 4.01
C VAL A 24 -3.01 4.42 2.85
N GLN A 25 -2.62 4.84 1.66
CA GLN A 25 -3.26 4.51 0.39
C GLN A 25 -2.37 3.57 -0.42
N LEU A 26 -3.00 2.62 -1.11
CA LEU A 26 -2.42 1.88 -2.22
C LEU A 26 -2.96 2.50 -3.51
N ASP A 27 -2.08 2.93 -4.39
CA ASP A 27 -2.47 3.17 -5.77
C ASP A 27 -2.38 1.85 -6.52
N LEU A 28 -3.40 1.57 -7.34
CA LEU A 28 -3.49 0.34 -8.09
C LEU A 28 -3.27 0.56 -9.58
N ALA A 29 -2.85 -0.49 -10.28
CA ALA A 29 -2.58 -0.47 -11.72
C ALA A 29 -3.83 -0.16 -12.57
N ASP A 30 -5.03 -0.44 -12.05
CA ASP A 30 -6.32 -0.09 -12.66
C ASP A 30 -6.71 1.38 -12.48
N GLY A 31 -5.90 2.17 -11.77
CA GLY A 31 -6.13 3.58 -11.47
C GLY A 31 -6.91 3.82 -10.18
N ASP A 32 -7.35 2.77 -9.48
CA ASP A 32 -8.05 2.91 -8.20
C ASP A 32 -7.09 3.25 -7.06
N THR A 33 -7.68 3.69 -5.95
CA THR A 33 -6.98 3.88 -4.68
C THR A 33 -7.68 3.11 -3.57
N LEU A 34 -6.93 2.28 -2.84
CA LEU A 34 -7.44 1.54 -1.69
C LEU A 34 -6.85 2.04 -0.37
N ALA A 35 -7.71 2.16 0.63
CA ALA A 35 -7.35 2.57 1.98
C ALA A 35 -6.86 1.37 2.82
N VAL A 36 -5.66 1.49 3.40
CA VAL A 36 -5.13 0.52 4.37
C VAL A 36 -5.40 1.04 5.78
N MET A 37 -6.63 0.84 6.27
CA MET A 37 -7.07 1.36 7.58
C MET A 37 -6.26 0.82 8.77
N GLY A 38 -5.55 -0.31 8.61
CA GLY A 38 -4.66 -0.87 9.63
C GLY A 38 -3.34 -0.11 9.82
N ILE A 39 -3.03 0.88 8.98
CA ILE A 39 -1.87 1.76 9.12
C ILE A 39 -2.37 3.21 9.13
N GLN A 40 -2.59 3.75 10.32
CA GLN A 40 -3.18 5.07 10.53
C GLN A 40 -2.17 6.07 11.09
N ARG A 41 -2.27 7.32 10.65
CA ARG A 41 -1.38 8.42 11.07
C ARG A 41 -1.39 8.65 12.58
N ALA A 42 -2.51 8.36 13.25
CA ALA A 42 -2.64 8.46 14.70
C ALA A 42 -1.63 7.58 15.47
N ASP A 43 -1.12 6.51 14.84
CA ASP A 43 -0.11 5.62 15.43
C ASP A 43 1.32 6.20 15.36
N GLY A 44 1.49 7.41 14.81
CA GLY A 44 2.74 8.16 14.79
C GLY A 44 3.90 7.40 14.14
N VAL A 45 5.02 7.30 14.85
CA VAL A 45 6.25 6.63 14.36
C VAL A 45 5.99 5.19 13.92
N ARG A 46 5.05 4.50 14.56
CA ARG A 46 4.67 3.14 14.17
C ARG A 46 4.02 3.12 12.80
N ALA A 47 3.17 4.10 12.48
CA ALA A 47 2.53 4.21 11.18
C ALA A 47 3.56 4.38 10.06
N ASP A 48 4.59 5.20 10.29
CA ASP A 48 5.67 5.41 9.33
C ASP A 48 6.50 4.15 9.13
N ALA A 49 6.79 3.40 10.20
CA ALA A 49 7.52 2.14 10.12
C ALA A 49 6.73 1.07 9.35
N GLU A 50 5.43 0.93 9.62
CA GLU A 50 4.57 -0.04 8.93
C GLU A 50 4.33 0.36 7.47
N ALA A 51 4.17 1.65 7.16
CA ALA A 51 4.06 2.13 5.79
C ALA A 51 5.33 1.82 4.97
N LYS A 52 6.51 2.06 5.55
CA LYS A 52 7.80 1.69 4.94
C LYS A 52 7.92 0.19 4.75
N ARG A 53 7.58 -0.59 5.78
CA ARG A 53 7.59 -2.06 5.71
C ARG A 53 6.70 -2.56 4.57
N LEU A 54 5.48 -2.05 4.46
CA LEU A 54 4.55 -2.43 3.40
C LEU A 54 5.11 -2.07 2.02
N ALA A 55 5.64 -0.86 1.85
CA ALA A 55 6.29 -0.45 0.60
C ALA A 55 7.46 -1.37 0.23
N THR A 56 8.29 -1.77 1.20
CA THR A 56 9.37 -2.73 0.98
C THR A 56 8.85 -4.10 0.55
N LEU A 57 7.79 -4.61 1.18
CA LEU A 57 7.18 -5.89 0.78
C LEU A 57 6.62 -5.83 -0.64
N VAL A 58 5.93 -4.75 -0.99
CA VAL A 58 5.44 -4.53 -2.36
C VAL A 58 6.60 -4.58 -3.33
N ALA A 59 7.66 -3.79 -3.12
CA ALA A 59 8.82 -3.78 -4.01
C ALA A 59 9.51 -5.15 -4.16
N LEU A 60 9.65 -5.89 -3.06
CA LEU A 60 10.27 -7.23 -3.07
C LEU A 60 9.44 -8.27 -3.83
N HIS A 61 8.12 -8.15 -3.80
CA HIS A 61 7.21 -9.13 -4.39
C HIS A 61 6.63 -8.70 -5.75
N SER A 62 6.77 -7.43 -6.13
CA SER A 62 6.40 -6.93 -7.46
C SER A 62 7.56 -6.97 -8.46
N ALA A 63 8.80 -7.11 -7.99
CA ALA A 63 9.96 -7.32 -8.86
C ALA A 63 9.84 -8.69 -9.56
N THR A 64 9.49 -8.67 -10.84
CA THR A 64 9.51 -9.88 -11.69
C THR A 64 10.97 -10.14 -12.11
N PRO A 65 11.43 -11.38 -12.34
CA PRO A 65 12.78 -11.70 -12.86
C PRO A 65 13.08 -11.18 -14.29
N ARG A 66 12.37 -10.16 -14.77
CA ARG A 66 12.47 -9.67 -16.15
C ARG A 66 12.15 -8.18 -16.16
N ASP A 67 13.14 -7.37 -15.80
CA ASP A 67 13.29 -5.98 -16.21
C ASP A 67 14.79 -5.64 -16.27
N ASP A 68 15.51 -6.43 -17.08
CA ASP A 68 16.88 -6.22 -17.57
C ASP A 68 16.92 -6.54 -19.07
#